data_AF-A0AAU1FKC2-F1
#
_entry.id   AF-A0AAU1FKC2-F1
#
_cell.length_a   1.000
_cell.length_b   1.000
_cell.length_c   1.000
_cell.angle_alpha   90.00
_cell.angle_beta   90.00
_cell.angle_gamma   90.00
#
_symmetry.space_group_name_H-M   'P 1'
#
loop_
_entity.id
_entity.type
_entity.pdbx_description
1 polymer ?
#
loop_
_entity_poly.entity_id
_entity_poly.type
_entity_poly.pdbx_seq_one_letter_code
_entity_poly.pdbx_strand_id
1 'polypeptide(L)'
;MPQKENHYELKANGYVIGYLAAHDVSRHRRWDLIDGSPSGDQDDTLRPRIILIWVADVYRHRGVGAALVQALADDFGCHIADVSWSTPISDAGQRLARRLSPEGIWIS
;
A
#
# COMPACT_ATOMS: atom_id res chain seq x y z
N MET A 1 -8.93 -4.90 20.08
CA MET A 1 -9.82 -4.99 18.90
C MET A 1 -9.17 -5.96 17.93
N PRO A 2 -9.89 -6.96 17.38
CA PRO A 2 -9.34 -7.75 16.28
C PRO A 2 -9.00 -6.82 15.11
N GLN A 3 -7.84 -7.01 14.51
CA GLN A 3 -7.46 -6.27 13.30
C GLN A 3 -8.41 -6.72 12.18
N LYS A 4 -9.06 -5.78 11.50
CA LYS A 4 -9.85 -6.08 10.31
C LYS A 4 -8.87 -6.43 9.19
N GLU A 5 -8.88 -7.67 8.73
CA GLU A 5 -8.09 -8.12 7.59
C GLU A 5 -8.87 -7.91 6.30
N ASN A 6 -8.25 -7.25 5.32
CA ASN A 6 -8.83 -7.01 4.01
C ASN A 6 -7.96 -7.66 2.93
N HIS A 7 -8.60 -8.34 1.97
CA HIS A 7 -7.92 -9.01 0.87
C HIS A 7 -8.56 -8.60 -0.46
N TYR A 8 -7.72 -8.26 -1.44
CA TYR A 8 -8.15 -7.84 -2.78
C TYR A 8 -7.46 -8.69 -3.83
N GLU A 9 -8.23 -9.17 -4.80
CA GLU A 9 -7.75 -9.95 -5.93
C GLU A 9 -8.14 -9.27 -7.24
N LEU A 10 -7.18 -9.09 -8.14
CA LEU A 10 -7.46 -8.72 -9.52
C LEU A 10 -7.34 -9.96 -10.40
N LYS A 11 -8.39 -10.27 -11.17
CA LYS A 11 -8.44 -11.44 -12.06
C LYS A 11 -8.47 -11.03 -13.53
N ALA A 12 -7.76 -11.80 -14.36
CA ALA A 12 -7.86 -11.72 -15.82
C ALA A 12 -7.90 -13.13 -16.41
N ASN A 13 -8.82 -13.39 -17.33
CA ASN A 13 -9.02 -14.70 -17.95
C ASN A 13 -9.19 -15.85 -16.92
N GLY A 14 -9.83 -15.57 -15.79
CA GLY A 14 -10.03 -16.55 -14.70
C GLY A 14 -8.84 -16.75 -13.76
N TYR A 15 -7.68 -16.13 -14.02
CA TYR A 15 -6.49 -16.24 -13.18
C TYR A 15 -6.31 -15.00 -12.29
N VAL A 16 -5.86 -15.20 -11.05
CA VAL A 16 -5.42 -14.10 -10.18
C VAL A 16 -4.10 -13.56 -10.72
N ILE A 17 -4.10 -12.28 -11.12
CA ILE A 17 -2.94 -11.58 -11.67
C ILE A 17 -2.35 -10.55 -10.70
N GLY A 18 -3.08 -10.26 -9.62
CA GLY A 18 -2.60 -9.42 -8.53
C GLY A 18 -3.37 -9.71 -7.25
N TYR A 19 -2.67 -9.54 -6.13
CA TYR A 19 -3.17 -9.80 -4.79
C TYR A 19 -2.67 -8.74 -3.83
N LEU A 20 -3.54 -8.29 -2.92
CA LEU A 20 -3.20 -7.37 -1.84
C LEU A 20 -3.82 -7.88 -0.53
N ALA A 21 -3.02 -7.89 0.54
CA ALA A 21 -3.49 -8.11 1.91
C ALA A 21 -3.16 -6.88 2.77
N ALA A 22 -4.13 -6.45 3.57
CA ALA A 22 -4.01 -5.30 4.45
C ALA A 22 -4.72 -5.54 5.78
N HIS A 23 -4.33 -4.76 6.79
CA HIS A 23 -5.11 -4.57 8.01
C HIS A 23 -5.02 -3.13 8.48
N ASP A 24 -5.98 -2.70 9.30
CA ASP A 24 -5.99 -1.33 9.81
C ASP A 24 -5.08 -1.20 11.04
N VAL A 25 -4.23 -0.18 11.09
CA VAL A 25 -3.46 0.21 12.28
C VAL A 25 -3.57 1.70 12.51
N SER A 26 -3.25 2.15 13.73
CA SER A 26 -3.27 3.57 14.08
C SER A 26 -1.88 4.19 14.16
N ARG A 27 -0.82 3.43 14.40
CA ARG A 27 0.53 4.00 14.61
C ARG A 27 1.34 3.99 13.33
N HIS A 28 1.64 5.19 12.82
CA HIS A 28 2.40 5.37 11.59
C HIS A 28 3.48 6.43 11.75
N ARG A 29 4.47 6.39 10.86
CA ARG A 29 5.39 7.50 10.61
C ARG A 29 5.39 7.83 9.13
N ARG A 30 5.53 9.11 8.80
CA ARG A 30 5.76 9.51 7.42
C ARG A 30 7.22 9.20 7.05
N TRP A 31 7.41 8.49 5.94
CA TRP A 31 8.69 8.27 5.32
C TRP A 31 8.78 9.17 4.08
N ASP A 32 9.68 10.15 4.14
CA ASP A 32 10.04 10.94 2.97
C ASP A 32 10.90 10.08 2.03
N LEU A 33 10.35 9.79 0.85
CA LEU A 33 11.02 8.97 -0.16
C LEU A 33 12.04 9.76 -1.00
N ILE A 34 12.10 11.09 -0.84
CA ILE A 34 13.08 12.00 -1.45
C ILE A 34 14.37 11.96 -0.64
N ASP A 35 14.29 12.23 0.67
CA ASP A 35 15.45 12.28 1.55
C ASP A 35 15.86 10.91 2.12
N GLY A 36 15.00 9.89 1.92
CA GLY A 36 15.23 8.51 2.38
C GLY A 36 15.19 8.35 3.89
N SER A 37 15.03 9.43 4.65
CA SER A 37 14.95 9.40 6.11
C SER A 37 13.50 9.25 6.58
N PRO A 38 13.22 8.37 7.57
CA PRO A 38 11.95 8.39 8.28
C PRO A 38 11.92 9.64 9.18
N SER A 39 11.56 10.77 8.58
CA SER A 39 11.61 12.11 9.18
C SER A 39 10.28 12.57 9.78
N GLY A 40 9.19 11.83 9.55
CA GLY A 40 7.86 12.24 9.97
C GLY A 40 7.56 12.03 11.45
N ASP A 41 6.83 12.98 12.03
CA ASP A 41 6.17 12.81 13.32
C ASP A 41 5.29 11.55 13.33
N GLN A 42 5.17 10.95 14.51
CA GLN A 42 4.24 9.84 14.72
C GLN A 42 2.81 10.35 14.56
N ASP A 43 2.02 9.64 13.76
CA ASP A 43 0.60 9.92 13.56
C ASP A 43 -0.22 8.72 14.04
N ASP A 44 -1.28 9.00 14.82
CA ASP A 44 -2.17 7.99 15.43
C ASP A 44 -3.51 7.80 14.68
N THR A 45 -3.66 8.39 13.48
CA THR A 45 -4.85 8.21 12.63
C THR A 45 -4.92 6.78 12.10
N LEU A 46 -6.09 6.17 12.22
CA LEU A 46 -6.37 4.84 11.67
C LEU A 46 -6.23 4.85 10.15
N ARG A 47 -5.36 4.00 9.60
CA ARG A 47 -5.16 3.82 8.15
C ARG A 47 -5.09 2.34 7.79
N PRO A 48 -5.49 1.97 6.56
CA PRO A 48 -5.20 0.64 6.06
C PRO A 48 -3.70 0.50 5.80
N ARG A 49 -3.11 -0.60 6.28
CA ARG A 49 -1.70 -0.94 6.13
C ARG A 49 -1.54 -2.16 5.24
N ILE A 50 -0.84 -1.99 4.12
CA ILE A 50 -0.46 -3.08 3.22
C ILE A 50 0.57 -3.98 3.90
N ILE A 51 0.22 -5.25 4.08
CA ILE A 51 1.10 -6.31 4.57
C ILE A 51 1.83 -6.98 3.39
N LEU A 52 1.08 -7.20 2.31
CA LEU A 52 1.57 -7.85 1.10
C LEU A 52 0.89 -7.24 -0.10
N ILE A 53 1.67 -6.94 -1.13
CA ILE A 53 1.17 -6.68 -2.47
C ILE A 53 2.00 -7.46 -3.47
N TRP A 54 1.32 -8.19 -4.35
CA TRP A 54 1.94 -9.00 -5.37
C TRP A 54 1.23 -8.80 -6.70
N VAL A 55 2.03 -8.79 -7.78
CA VAL A 55 1.55 -8.73 -9.16
C VAL A 55 2.34 -9.76 -9.96
N ALA A 56 1.62 -10.62 -10.67
CA ALA A 56 2.18 -11.59 -11.60
C ALA A 56 3.13 -10.88 -12.58
N ASP A 57 4.33 -11.44 -12.79
CA ASP A 57 5.43 -10.74 -13.45
C ASP A 57 5.07 -10.20 -14.84
N VAL A 58 4.39 -11.03 -15.65
CA VAL A 58 3.91 -10.67 -17.00
C VAL A 58 2.84 -9.56 -17.03
N TYR A 59 2.25 -9.24 -15.87
CA TYR A 59 1.25 -8.19 -15.67
C TYR A 59 1.80 -6.95 -14.93
N ARG A 60 3.08 -6.95 -14.55
CA ARG A 60 3.72 -5.77 -13.94
C ARG A 60 3.75 -4.60 -14.91
N HIS A 61 3.83 -3.39 -14.35
CA HIS A 61 3.81 -2.12 -15.09
C HIS A 61 2.51 -1.82 -15.87
N ARG A 62 1.48 -2.65 -15.75
CA ARG A 62 0.15 -2.45 -16.39
C ARG A 62 -0.91 -1.84 -15.46
N GLY A 63 -0.48 -1.18 -14.38
CA GLY A 63 -1.40 -0.55 -13.42
C GLY A 63 -2.07 -1.49 -12.41
N VAL A 64 -1.83 -2.80 -12.45
CA VAL A 64 -2.45 -3.79 -11.53
C VAL A 64 -2.21 -3.44 -10.06
N GLY A 65 -0.96 -3.16 -9.68
CA GLY A 65 -0.63 -2.79 -8.31
C GLY A 65 -1.32 -1.50 -7.87
N ALA A 66 -1.39 -0.49 -8.76
CA ALA A 66 -2.08 0.77 -8.47
C ALA A 66 -3.59 0.56 -8.27
N ALA A 67 -4.21 -0.28 -9.11
CA ALA A 67 -5.63 -0.61 -8.99
C ALA A 67 -5.96 -1.31 -7.67
N LEU A 68 -5.11 -2.23 -7.21
CA LEU A 68 -5.29 -2.90 -5.91
C LEU A 68 -5.20 -1.91 -4.74
N VAL A 69 -4.23 -1.00 -4.76
CA VAL A 69 -4.07 0.00 -3.68
C VAL A 69 -5.20 1.03 -3.72
N GLN A 70 -5.68 1.40 -4.91
CA GLN A 70 -6.84 2.28 -5.05
C GLN A 70 -8.10 1.61 -4.48
N ALA A 71 -8.34 0.33 -4.78
CA ALA A 71 -9.49 -0.40 -4.24
C ALA A 71 -9.47 -0.47 -2.70
N LEU A 72 -8.28 -0.67 -2.11
CA LEU A 72 -8.11 -0.60 -0.66
C LEU A 72 -8.43 0.79 -0.10
N ALA A 73 -7.93 1.84 -0.74
CA ALA A 73 -8.16 3.22 -0.29
C ALA A 73 -9.64 3.60 -0.38
N ASP A 74 -10.30 3.23 -1.49
CA ASP A 74 -11.73 3.48 -1.73
C ASP A 74 -12.62 2.75 -0.72
N ASP A 75 -12.35 1.47 -0.45
CA ASP A 75 -13.11 0.65 0.51
C ASP A 75 -12.93 1.14 1.96
N PHE A 76 -11.74 1.65 2.30
CA PHE A 76 -11.51 2.29 3.60
C PHE A 76 -12.12 3.70 3.67
N GLY A 77 -12.22 4.41 2.54
CA GLY A 77 -12.68 5.80 2.48
C GLY A 77 -11.57 6.83 2.75
N CYS A 78 -10.34 6.56 2.31
CA CYS A 78 -9.19 7.48 2.45
C CYS A 78 -8.54 7.82 1.10
N HIS A 79 -7.64 8.81 1.08
CA HIS A 79 -6.86 9.09 -0.10
C HIS A 79 -5.79 8.01 -0.31
N ILE A 80 -5.45 7.68 -1.55
CA ILE A 80 -4.45 6.63 -1.85
C ILE A 80 -3.07 6.89 -1.20
N ALA A 81 -2.73 8.16 -0.99
CA ALA A 81 -1.51 8.60 -0.30
C ALA A 81 -1.52 8.35 1.22
N ASP A 82 -2.69 8.09 1.80
CA ASP A 82 -2.88 7.76 3.21
C ASP A 82 -2.73 6.25 3.48
N VAL A 83 -2.63 5.42 2.45
CA VAL A 83 -2.38 3.99 2.65
C VAL A 83 -0.97 3.80 3.24
N SER A 84 -0.90 3.06 4.34
CA SER A 84 0.36 2.74 5.01
C SER A 84 0.99 1.47 4.45
N TRP A 85 2.31 1.37 4.56
CA TRP A 85 3.10 0.23 4.09
C TRP A 85 3.80 -0.44 5.26
N SER A 86 3.74 -1.77 5.30
CA SER A 86 4.61 -2.54 6.19
C SER A 86 6.07 -2.45 5.74
N THR A 87 6.99 -2.37 6.70
CA THR A 87 8.43 -2.42 6.43
C THR A 87 8.99 -3.80 6.76
N PRO A 88 10.05 -4.27 6.05
CA PRO A 88 10.73 -3.61 4.93
C PRO A 88 9.92 -3.63 3.61
N ILE A 89 10.09 -2.60 2.79
CA ILE A 89 9.45 -2.49 1.46
C ILE A 89 10.46 -2.91 0.38
N SER A 90 10.08 -3.88 -0.47
CA SER A 90 10.89 -4.29 -1.63
C SER A 90 11.09 -3.16 -2.64
N ASP A 91 12.12 -3.23 -3.48
CA ASP A 91 12.39 -2.21 -4.52
C ASP A 91 11.19 -2.00 -5.47
N ALA A 92 10.49 -3.09 -5.83
CA ALA A 92 9.29 -3.01 -6.65
C ALA A 92 8.15 -2.30 -5.91
N GLY A 93 8.00 -2.58 -4.60
CA GLY A 93 7.07 -1.89 -3.72
C GLY A 93 7.39 -0.41 -3.61
N GLN A 94 8.65 -0.03 -3.41
CA GLN A 94 9.07 1.37 -3.34
C GLN A 94 8.79 2.12 -4.65
N ARG A 95 9.02 1.51 -5.81
CA ARG A 95 8.66 2.11 -7.12
C ARG A 95 7.17 2.35 -7.26
N LEU A 96 6.34 1.40 -6.82
CA LEU A 96 4.89 1.57 -6.80
C LEU A 96 4.49 2.68 -5.82
N ALA A 97 5.01 2.64 -4.60
CA ALA A 97 4.74 3.60 -3.55
C ALA A 97 5.05 5.05 -4.00
N ARG A 98 6.24 5.28 -4.57
CA ARG A 98 6.63 6.59 -5.15
C ARG A 98 5.71 7.07 -6.26
N ARG A 99 5.16 6.14 -7.07
CA ARG A 99 4.24 6.48 -8.14
C ARG A 99 2.88 6.92 -7.61
N LEU A 100 2.43 6.33 -6.49
CA LEU A 100 1.13 6.61 -5.88
C LEU A 100 1.16 7.83 -4.96
N SER A 101 2.28 8.05 -4.27
CA SER A 101 2.50 9.20 -3.41
C SER A 101 3.94 9.70 -3.58
N PRO A 102 4.18 10.63 -4.52
CA PRO A 102 5.51 11.17 -4.79
C PRO A 102 6.15 11.90 -3.61
N GLU A 103 5.31 12.47 -2.72
CA GLU A 103 5.69 13.24 -1.54
C GLU A 103 5.97 12.36 -0.31
N GLY A 104 6.15 11.06 -0.49
CA GLY A 104 6.44 10.10 0.58
C GLY A 104 5.29 9.16 0.89
N ILE A 105 5.44 8.32 1.90
CA ILE A 105 4.44 7.32 2.29
C ILE A 105 4.32 7.19 3.80
N TRP A 106 3.24 6.58 4.27
CA TRP A 106 3.12 6.15 5.65
C TRP A 106 3.74 4.76 5.83
N ILE A 107 4.49 4.56 6.92
CA ILE A 107 5.05 3.27 7.32
C ILE A 107 4.70 2.92 8.76
N SER A 108 4.59 1.62 9.01
CA SER A 108 4.31 1.02 10.32
C SER A 108 4.91 -0.39 10.38
#